data_AF-A0A1F8WSG8-F1
#
_entry.id   AF-A0A1F8WSG8-F1
#
_cell.length_a   1.000
_cell.length_b   1.000
_cell.length_c   1.000
_cell.angle_alpha   90.00
_cell.angle_beta   90.00
_cell.angle_gamma   90.00
#
_symmetry.space_group_name_H-M   'P 1'
#
loop_
_entity.id
_entity.type
_entity.pdbx_description
1 polymer ?
#
loop_
_entity_poly.entity_id
_entity_poly.type
_entity_poly.pdbx_seq_one_letter_code
_entity_poly.pdbx_strand_id
1 'polypeptide(L)'
;MERIPNGKYTKEFRVEAVKLVTEGGLSIPEAGRRLSLPPSTLNTWVKASKAGKLGDVGKNQKPLSEVELALARTKRELAEVKMERDLLKKAAAYFAKESLAGTL
;
A
#
# COMPACT_ATOMS: atom_id res chain seq x y z
N MET A 1 -11.59 10.70 0.77
CA MET A 1 -10.67 9.55 0.91
C MET A 1 -11.49 8.30 0.66
N GLU A 2 -11.35 7.65 -0.50
CA GLU A 2 -12.14 6.46 -0.81
C GLU A 2 -11.84 5.37 0.23
N ARG A 3 -12.85 4.99 1.01
CA ARG A 3 -12.74 3.85 1.93
C ARG A 3 -12.64 2.60 1.06
N ILE A 4 -11.46 2.01 0.99
CA ILE A 4 -11.28 0.72 0.33
C ILE A 4 -12.10 -0.30 1.14
N PRO A 5 -13.06 -1.00 0.53
CA PRO A 5 -13.87 -2.03 1.19
C PRO A 5 -12.94 -3.04 1.86
N ASN A 6 -13.36 -3.63 2.99
CA ASN A 6 -12.62 -4.66 3.72
C ASN A 6 -12.07 -5.74 2.77
N GLY A 7 -10.86 -5.52 2.26
CA GLY A 7 -10.22 -6.41 1.32
C GLY A 7 -9.78 -7.62 2.10
N LYS A 8 -10.09 -8.83 1.63
CA LYS A 8 -9.33 -9.97 2.12
C LYS A 8 -7.96 -9.85 1.48
N TYR A 9 -6.95 -9.66 2.31
CA TYR A 9 -5.56 -9.51 1.87
C TYR A 9 -4.86 -10.86 1.95
N THR A 10 -4.01 -11.16 0.97
CA THR A 10 -3.20 -12.39 0.99
C THR A 10 -2.24 -12.38 2.18
N LYS A 11 -1.76 -13.56 2.58
CA LYS A 11 -0.82 -13.69 3.71
C LYS A 11 0.50 -12.99 3.37
N GLU A 12 0.94 -13.14 2.14
CA GLU A 12 2.17 -12.59 1.57
C GLU A 12 2.11 -11.05 1.61
N PHE A 13 1.00 -10.47 1.16
CA PHE A 13 0.80 -9.02 1.19
C PHE A 13 0.84 -8.47 2.62
N ARG A 14 0.24 -9.20 3.57
CA ARG A 14 0.27 -8.80 4.99
C ARG A 14 1.70 -8.82 5.56
N VAL A 15 2.51 -9.79 5.17
CA VAL A 15 3.92 -9.88 5.57
C VAL A 15 4.71 -8.70 4.99
N GLU A 16 4.60 -8.43 3.69
CA GLU A 16 5.29 -7.31 3.03
C GLU A 16 4.87 -5.96 3.62
N ALA A 17 3.57 -5.76 3.85
CA ALA A 17 3.04 -4.55 4.45
C ALA A 17 3.60 -4.28 5.85
N VAL A 18 3.75 -5.34 6.67
CA VAL A 18 4.36 -5.21 7.99
C VAL A 18 5.85 -4.91 7.89
N LYS A 19 6.59 -5.55 6.96
CA LYS A 19 8.02 -5.30 6.76
C LYS A 19 8.33 -3.85 6.40
N LEU A 20 7.48 -3.20 5.60
CA LEU A 20 7.63 -1.77 5.29
C LEU A 20 7.67 -0.90 6.56
N VAL A 21 6.94 -1.28 7.61
CA VAL A 21 6.93 -0.56 8.88
C VAL A 21 8.08 -1.01 9.80
N THR A 22 8.32 -2.31 9.93
CA THR A 22 9.28 -2.85 10.91
C THR A 22 10.72 -2.79 10.44
N GLU A 23 10.97 -3.07 9.15
CA GLU A 23 12.29 -3.09 8.54
C GLU A 23 12.53 -1.81 7.72
N GLY A 24 11.50 -1.34 7.01
CA GLY A 24 11.56 -0.15 6.15
C GLY A 24 11.48 1.20 6.88
N GLY A 25 11.27 1.20 8.21
CA GLY A 25 11.24 2.40 9.04
C GLY A 25 10.06 3.36 8.78
N LEU A 26 9.09 2.96 7.96
CA LEU A 26 7.93 3.80 7.64
C LEU A 26 6.96 3.89 8.82
N SER A 27 6.42 5.09 9.04
CA SER A 27 5.30 5.24 9.99
C SER A 27 4.05 4.52 9.47
N ILE A 28 3.24 3.97 10.37
CA ILE A 28 1.98 3.27 10.01
C ILE A 28 1.05 4.13 9.12
N PRO A 29 0.83 5.43 9.39
CA PRO A 29 0.00 6.27 8.53
C PRO A 29 0.60 6.45 7.13
N GLU A 30 1.92 6.52 7.03
CA GLU A 30 2.60 6.67 5.75
C GLU A 30 2.59 5.38 4.93
N ALA A 31 2.93 4.25 5.54
CA ALA A 31 2.83 2.94 4.91
C ALA A 31 1.38 2.62 4.51
N GLY A 32 0.40 2.97 5.35
CA GLY A 32 -1.02 2.87 5.03
C GLY A 32 -1.41 3.68 3.80
N ARG A 33 -0.98 4.95 3.70
CA ARG A 33 -1.22 5.76 2.50
C ARG A 33 -0.56 5.16 1.25
N ARG A 34 0.69 4.70 1.32
CA ARG A 34 1.42 4.10 0.19
C ARG A 34 0.76 2.82 -0.31
N LEU A 35 0.31 1.97 0.61
CA LEU A 35 -0.35 0.69 0.29
C LEU A 35 -1.85 0.84 0.03
N SER A 36 -2.39 2.06 0.10
CA SER A 36 -3.83 2.31 0.08
C SER A 36 -4.57 1.42 1.08
N LEU A 37 -4.06 1.35 2.32
CA LEU A 37 -4.65 0.61 3.42
C LEU A 37 -5.16 1.58 4.49
N PRO A 38 -6.29 1.29 5.14
CA PRO A 38 -6.64 1.94 6.38
C PRO A 38 -5.49 1.78 7.39
N PRO A 39 -4.99 2.88 8.01
CA PRO A 39 -3.90 2.80 8.98
C PRO A 39 -4.22 1.87 10.16
N SER A 40 -5.50 1.77 10.54
CA SER A 40 -5.99 0.84 11.57
C SER A 40 -5.78 -0.64 11.21
N THR A 41 -5.96 -0.99 9.94
CA THR A 41 -5.71 -2.34 9.41
C THR A 41 -4.23 -2.68 9.54
N LEU A 42 -3.37 -1.77 9.07
CA LEU A 42 -1.92 -1.97 9.13
C LEU A 42 -1.41 -2.03 10.58
N ASN A 43 -1.94 -1.19 11.46
CA ASN A 43 -1.64 -1.23 12.89
C ASN A 43 -1.98 -2.60 13.51
N THR A 44 -3.14 -3.15 13.17
CA THR A 44 -3.56 -4.49 13.61
C THR A 44 -2.57 -5.57 13.17
N TRP A 45 -2.08 -5.50 11.93
CA TRP A 45 -1.10 -6.46 11.42
C TRP A 45 0.26 -6.33 12.06
N VAL A 46 0.76 -5.11 12.28
CA VAL A 46 2.02 -4.88 12.98
C VAL A 46 1.95 -5.44 14.41
N LYS A 47 0.84 -5.21 15.12
CA LYS A 47 0.61 -5.81 16.45
C LYS A 47 0.59 -7.34 16.39
N ALA A 48 -0.14 -7.92 15.43
CA ALA A 48 -0.20 -9.37 15.25
C ALA A 48 1.18 -9.97 14.91
N SER A 49 1.99 -9.28 14.12
CA SER A 49 3.36 -9.68 13.79
C SER A 49 4.28 -9.67 15.01
N LYS A 50 4.25 -8.60 15.81
CA LYS A 50 5.00 -8.53 17.08
C LYS A 50 4.62 -9.64 18.05
N ALA A 51 3.37 -10.10 18.01
CA ALA A 51 2.87 -11.22 18.80
C ALA A 51 3.12 -12.60 18.18
N GLY A 52 3.77 -12.70 17.01
CA GLY A 52 3.99 -13.96 16.28
C GLY A 52 2.72 -14.55 15.64
N LYS A 53 1.61 -13.81 15.62
CA LYS A 53 0.27 -14.25 15.21
C LYS A 53 -0.17 -13.68 13.86
N LEU A 54 0.74 -13.13 13.05
CA LEU A 54 0.38 -12.55 11.75
C LEU A 54 -0.25 -13.57 10.81
N GLY A 55 0.20 -14.83 10.89
CA GLY A 55 -0.36 -15.95 10.13
C GLY A 55 -1.78 -16.34 10.54
N ASP A 56 -2.25 -15.91 11.71
CA ASP A 56 -3.61 -16.17 12.21
C ASP A 56 -4.61 -15.11 11.73
N VAL A 57 -4.13 -13.96 11.27
CA VAL A 57 -4.98 -12.91 10.70
C VAL A 57 -5.75 -13.51 9.52
N GLY A 58 -7.07 -13.34 9.48
CA GLY A 58 -7.88 -13.86 8.38
C GLY A 58 -7.97 -15.38 8.26
N LYS A 59 -7.45 -16.19 9.21
CA LYS A 59 -7.64 -17.66 9.20
C LYS A 59 -9.11 -18.08 9.22
N ASN A 60 -9.97 -17.27 9.83
CA ASN A 60 -11.41 -17.49 9.86
C ASN A 60 -12.16 -16.78 8.73
N GLN A 61 -11.47 -16.13 7.79
CA GLN A 61 -12.11 -15.52 6.62
C GLN A 61 -12.28 -16.57 5.53
N LYS A 62 -13.49 -16.66 4.96
CA LYS A 62 -13.76 -17.48 3.77
C LYS A 62 -12.71 -17.17 2.69
N PRO A 63 -12.15 -18.19 2.00
CA PRO A 63 -11.23 -17.98 0.89
C PRO A 63 -11.81 -16.96 -0.11
N LEU A 64 -10.92 -16.18 -0.73
CA LEU A 64 -11.28 -15.24 -1.77
C LEU A 64 -11.89 -16.00 -2.95
N SER A 65 -13.00 -15.53 -3.51
CA SER A 65 -13.47 -16.04 -4.79
C SER A 65 -12.50 -15.61 -5.90
N GLU A 66 -12.51 -16.29 -7.05
CA GLU A 66 -11.69 -15.92 -8.21
C GLU A 66 -11.88 -14.45 -8.63
N VAL A 67 -13.11 -13.95 -8.52
CA VAL A 67 -13.45 -12.55 -8.79
C VAL A 67 -12.75 -11.61 -7.81
N GLU A 68 -12.73 -11.96 -6.52
CA GLU A 68 -12.05 -11.14 -5.51
C GLU A 68 -10.52 -11.17 -5.68
N LEU A 69 -9.95 -12.29 -6.12
CA LEU A 69 -8.53 -12.42 -6.48
C LEU A 69 -8.17 -11.56 -7.70
N ALA A 70 -8.96 -11.63 -8.76
CA ALA A 70 -8.79 -10.81 -9.96
C ALA A 70 -8.88 -9.32 -9.60
N LEU A 71 -9.86 -8.92 -8.78
CA LEU A 71 -10.01 -7.55 -8.32
C LEU A 71 -8.80 -7.08 -7.50
N ALA A 72 -8.23 -7.94 -6.64
CA ALA A 72 -7.05 -7.61 -5.87
C ALA A 72 -5.82 -7.39 -6.79
N ARG A 73 -5.65 -8.24 -7.81
CA ARG A 73 -4.59 -8.09 -8.82
C ARG A 73 -4.72 -6.79 -9.59
N THR A 74 -5.91 -6.49 -10.11
CA THR A 74 -6.18 -5.25 -10.85
C THR A 74 -5.94 -4.01 -10.00
N LYS A 75 -6.31 -4.04 -8.71
CA LYS A 75 -6.03 -2.93 -7.79
C LYS A 75 -4.54 -2.71 -7.56
N ARG A 76 -3.74 -3.78 -7.52
CA ARG A 76 -2.28 -3.70 -7.42
C ARG A 76 -1.67 -3.04 -8.65
N GLU A 77 -2.01 -3.54 -9.83
CA GLU A 77 -1.53 -2.99 -11.11
C GLU A 77 -1.93 -1.51 -11.24
N LEU A 78 -3.17 -1.16 -10.87
CA LEU A 78 -3.62 0.23 -10.87
C LEU A 78 -2.82 1.13 -9.90
N ALA A 79 -2.42 0.61 -8.74
CA ALA A 79 -1.62 1.36 -7.78
C ALA A 79 -0.20 1.61 -8.30
N GLU A 80 0.42 0.59 -8.90
CA GLU A 80 1.75 0.68 -9.54
C GLU A 80 1.73 1.74 -10.66
N VAL A 81 0.77 1.66 -11.58
CA VAL A 81 0.62 2.64 -12.68
C VAL A 81 0.38 4.07 -12.16
N LYS A 82 -0.42 4.24 -11.11
CA LYS A 82 -0.63 5.56 -10.50
C LYS A 82 0.64 6.13 -9.90
N MET A 83 1.46 5.30 -9.26
CA MET A 83 2.74 5.71 -8.69
C MET A 83 3.72 6.18 -9.77
N GLU A 84 3.86 5.41 -10.85
CA GLU A 84 4.71 5.77 -12.00
C GLU A 84 4.28 7.09 -12.63
N ARG A 85 2.98 7.23 -12.89
CA ARG A 85 2.41 8.48 -13.42
C ARG A 85 2.71 9.68 -12.51
N ASP A 86 2.56 9.51 -11.20
CA ASP A 86 2.78 10.60 -10.25
C ASP A 86 4.26 10.96 -10.13
N LEU A 87 5.16 9.99 -10.27
CA LEU A 87 6.60 10.24 -10.36
C LEU A 87 6.95 11.03 -11.63
N LEU A 88 6.41 10.65 -12.79
CA LEU A 88 6.62 11.38 -14.05
C LEU A 88 6.10 12.82 -13.97
N LYS A 89 4.94 13.04 -13.36
CA LYS A 89 4.40 14.40 -13.13
C LYS A 89 5.33 15.25 -12.26
N LYS A 90 5.89 14.66 -11.20
CA LYS A 90 6.85 15.36 -10.33
C LYS A 90 8.14 15.70 -11.07
N ALA A 91 8.66 14.77 -11.88
CA ALA A 91 9.82 15.02 -12.71
C ALA A 91 9.56 16.16 -13.71
N ALA A 92 8.44 16.12 -14.44
CA ALA A 92 8.05 17.17 -15.36
C ALA A 92 7.92 18.54 -14.67
N ALA A 93 7.31 18.59 -13.48
CA ALA A 93 7.21 19.81 -12.69
C ALA A 93 8.58 20.34 -12.22
N TYR A 94 9.48 19.46 -11.82
CA TYR A 94 10.85 19.82 -11.46
C TYR A 94 11.59 20.46 -12.65
N PHE A 95 11.57 19.80 -13.81
CA PHE A 95 12.21 20.32 -15.02
C PHE A 95 11.60 21.65 -15.48
N ALA A 96 10.27 21.79 -15.46
CA ALA A 96 9.61 23.05 -15.79
C ALA A 96 10.04 24.20 -14.86
N LYS A 97 10.24 23.92 -13.56
CA LYS A 97 10.71 24.91 -12.59
C LYS A 97 12.16 25.33 -12.85
N GLU A 98 13.06 24.39 -13.14
CA GLU A 98 14.46 24.69 -13.49
C GLU A 98 14.56 25.54 -14.76
N SER A 99 13.77 25.23 -15.79
CA SER A 99 13.73 26.00 -17.04
C SER A 99 13.24 27.45 -16.84
N LEU A 100 12.40 27.71 -15.83
CA LEU A 100 11.91 29.05 -15.49
C LEU A 100 12.89 29.83 -14.59
N ALA A 101 13.78 29.14 -13.87
CA ALA A 101 14.77 29.76 -13.00
C ALA A 101 16.03 30.21 -13.77
N GLY A 102 16.29 29.64 -14.95
CA GLY A 102 17.42 29.99 -15.82
C GLY A 102 17.18 31.12 -16.82
N THR A 103 16.02 31.78 -16.77
CA THR A 103 15.65 32.89 -17.69
C THR A 103 15.68 34.29 -17.04
N LEU A 104 16.40 34.45 -15.93
CA LEU A 104 16.70 35.74 -15.29
C LEU A 104 18.20 36.03 -15.27
#